data_AF-A0AAW7M3U7-F1
#
_entry.id   AF-A0AAW7M3U7-F1
#
_cell.length_a   1.000
_cell.length_b   1.000
_cell.length_c   1.000
_cell.angle_alpha   90.00
_cell.angle_beta   90.00
_cell.angle_gamma   90.00
#
_symmetry.space_group_name_H-M   'P 1'
#
loop_
_entity.id
_entity.type
_entity.pdbx_description
1 polymer ?
#
loop_
_entity_poly.entity_id
_entity_poly.type
_entity_poly.pdbx_seq_one_letter_code
_entity_poly.pdbx_strand_id
1 'polypeptide(L)'
;MADATLPPCILSQAGHALHPIQLRLARNAATEIEYELLGEHPDGIYVVRRDATSPVETWCMHQQWRDVARRAFRAGVTEVIDHTHSLATINGTAVSYTTPEHWRECPPPGELTPWERGFLTRAELAAYLRARNAGDGS
;
A
#
# COMPACT_ATOMS: atom_id res chain seq x y z
N MET A 1 -15.00 -10.69 -9.24
CA MET A 1 -15.33 -11.21 -7.90
C MET A 1 -14.06 -11.15 -7.08
N ALA A 2 -14.04 -10.40 -5.98
CA ALA A 2 -12.86 -10.28 -5.12
C ALA A 2 -12.55 -11.66 -4.52
N ASP A 3 -11.31 -12.11 -4.68
CA ASP A 3 -10.81 -13.35 -4.10
C ASP A 3 -10.82 -13.21 -2.57
N ALA A 4 -11.81 -13.83 -1.92
CA ALA A 4 -12.11 -13.68 -0.50
C ALA A 4 -11.11 -14.43 0.42
N THR A 5 -9.95 -14.81 -0.10
CA THR A 5 -8.97 -15.66 0.58
C THR A 5 -7.85 -14.91 1.27
N LEU A 6 -7.66 -13.61 0.99
CA LEU A 6 -6.69 -12.79 1.71
C LEU A 6 -7.39 -12.00 2.81
N PRO A 7 -7.01 -12.15 4.10
CA PRO A 7 -7.53 -11.30 5.15
C PRO A 7 -7.25 -9.83 4.77
N PRO A 8 -8.23 -8.91 4.93
CA PRO A 8 -8.01 -7.51 4.64
C PRO A 8 -6.79 -7.04 5.45
N CYS A 9 -5.77 -6.45 4.80
CA CYS A 9 -4.59 -6.02 5.55
C CYS A 9 -5.05 -5.10 6.68
N ILE A 10 -4.57 -5.41 7.88
CA ILE A 10 -4.96 -4.75 9.13
C ILE A 10 -4.58 -3.27 9.17
N LEU A 11 -3.63 -2.85 8.33
CA LEU A 11 -3.17 -1.48 8.24
C LEU A 11 -4.13 -0.70 7.35
N SER A 12 -4.96 0.12 7.98
CA SER A 12 -5.85 1.06 7.31
C SER A 12 -5.11 2.35 6.93
N GLN A 13 -4.05 2.23 6.12
CA GLN A 13 -3.25 3.36 5.63
C GLN A 13 -2.99 3.24 4.11
N ALA A 14 -2.55 4.33 3.48
CA ALA A 14 -2.17 4.39 2.08
C ALA A 14 -1.12 3.30 1.72
N GLY A 15 -1.19 2.76 0.51
CA GLY A 15 -0.38 1.60 0.10
C GLY A 15 -0.98 0.24 0.47
N HIS A 16 -1.94 0.16 1.40
CA HIS A 16 -2.58 -1.09 1.84
C HIS A 16 -3.99 -1.26 1.24
N ALA A 17 -4.96 -1.75 2.02
CA ALA A 17 -6.33 -1.88 1.56
C ALA A 17 -6.88 -0.51 1.11
N LEU A 18 -7.61 -0.49 0.00
CA LEU A 18 -8.25 0.73 -0.47
C LEU A 18 -9.28 1.21 0.55
N HIS A 19 -9.03 2.37 1.14
CA HIS A 19 -9.95 2.93 2.12
C HIS A 19 -11.08 3.71 1.42
N PRO A 20 -12.36 3.56 1.83
CA PRO A 20 -13.48 4.30 1.22
C PRO A 20 -13.30 5.82 1.22
N ILE A 21 -12.60 6.37 2.22
CA ILE A 21 -12.27 7.81 2.26
C ILE A 21 -11.31 8.20 1.13
N GLN A 22 -10.31 7.38 0.79
CA GLN A 22 -9.41 7.66 -0.33
C GLN A 22 -10.20 7.76 -1.64
N LEU A 23 -11.06 6.78 -1.90
CA LEU A 23 -11.94 6.77 -3.08
C LEU A 23 -12.84 8.01 -3.14
N ARG A 24 -13.43 8.40 -2.01
CA ARG A 24 -14.28 9.59 -1.94
C ARG A 24 -13.50 10.88 -2.21
N LEU A 25 -12.32 11.04 -1.60
CA LEU A 25 -11.50 12.24 -1.75
C LEU A 25 -10.99 12.38 -3.18
N ALA A 26 -10.44 11.31 -3.75
CA ALA A 26 -9.96 11.28 -5.13
C ALA A 26 -11.08 11.61 -6.14
N ARG A 27 -12.27 11.01 -5.97
CA ARG A 27 -13.44 11.33 -6.81
C ARG A 27 -13.86 12.80 -6.72
N ASN A 28 -13.77 13.40 -5.53
CA ASN A 28 -14.15 14.80 -5.33
C ASN A 28 -13.08 15.78 -5.86
N ALA A 29 -11.81 15.40 -5.85
CA ALA A 29 -10.73 16.22 -6.38
C ALA A 29 -10.79 16.34 -7.91
N ALA A 30 -11.30 15.30 -8.60
CA ALA A 30 -11.43 15.24 -10.06
C ALA A 30 -10.12 15.60 -10.80
N THR A 31 -8.98 15.27 -10.18
CA THR A 31 -7.64 15.53 -10.71
C THR A 31 -7.05 14.21 -11.15
N GLU A 32 -6.62 14.16 -12.41
CA GLU A 32 -5.95 13.00 -12.99
C GLU A 32 -4.55 13.43 -13.45
N ILE A 33 -3.54 12.66 -13.04
CA ILE A 33 -2.15 12.87 -13.43
C ILE A 33 -1.65 11.60 -14.10
N GLU A 34 -1.16 11.74 -15.33
CA GLU A 34 -0.68 10.61 -16.11
C GLU A 34 0.77 10.23 -15.78
N TYR A 35 0.96 8.95 -15.54
CA TYR A 35 2.22 8.30 -15.27
C TYR A 35 2.44 7.11 -16.21
N GLU A 36 3.70 6.72 -16.34
CA GLU A 36 4.14 5.51 -17.02
C GLU A 36 4.83 4.57 -16.02
N LEU A 37 4.41 3.31 -16.02
CA LEU A 37 4.98 2.20 -15.27
C LEU A 37 6.28 1.75 -15.93
N LEU A 38 7.39 1.91 -15.20
CA LEU A 38 8.73 1.58 -15.69
C LEU A 38 9.20 0.19 -15.26
N GLY A 39 8.75 -0.29 -14.10
CA GLY A 39 9.17 -1.59 -13.59
C GLY A 39 8.79 -1.85 -12.14
N GLU A 40 9.36 -2.92 -11.58
CA GLU A 40 9.10 -3.38 -10.21
C GLU A 40 10.13 -2.83 -9.23
N HIS A 41 9.66 -2.42 -8.05
CA HIS A 41 10.47 -2.15 -6.85
C HIS A 41 10.17 -3.26 -5.82
N PRO A 42 11.11 -3.66 -4.94
CA PRO A 42 10.85 -4.69 -3.92
C PRO A 42 9.55 -4.45 -3.14
N ASP A 43 9.29 -3.21 -2.76
CA ASP A 43 8.11 -2.78 -2.01
C ASP A 43 6.98 -2.20 -2.87
N GLY A 44 7.11 -2.20 -4.20
CA GLY A 44 6.17 -1.48 -5.05
C GLY A 44 6.50 -1.45 -6.54
N ILE A 45 6.41 -0.27 -7.13
CA ILE A 45 6.67 -0.03 -8.56
C ILE A 45 7.46 1.26 -8.78
N TYR A 46 8.15 1.32 -9.91
CA TYR A 46 8.71 2.57 -10.43
C TYR A 46 7.76 3.18 -11.44
N VAL A 47 7.45 4.46 -11.26
CA VAL A 47 6.66 5.23 -12.22
C VAL A 47 7.36 6.52 -12.56
N VAL A 48 7.06 7.07 -13.72
CA VAL A 48 7.49 8.42 -14.10
C VAL A 48 6.28 9.17 -14.61
N ARG A 49 6.15 10.43 -14.23
CA ARG A 49 5.09 11.27 -14.78
C ARG A 49 5.36 11.48 -16.27
N ARG A 50 4.31 11.48 -17.10
CA ARG A 50 4.46 11.63 -18.56
C ARG A 50 4.91 13.02 -19.01
N ASP A 51 4.97 14.00 -18.11
CA ASP A 51 5.61 15.26 -18.42
C ASP A 51 7.14 15.08 -18.47
N ALA A 52 7.77 15.60 -19.51
CA ALA A 52 9.15 15.25 -19.91
C ALA A 52 10.27 15.68 -18.92
N THR A 53 9.92 16.10 -17.70
CA THR A 53 10.83 16.69 -16.73
C THR A 53 10.75 16.07 -15.34
N SER A 54 9.78 15.20 -15.08
CA SER A 54 9.61 14.65 -13.74
C SER A 54 10.62 13.54 -13.45
N PRO A 55 11.13 13.46 -12.22
CA PRO A 55 11.97 12.35 -11.80
C PRO A 55 11.16 11.04 -11.76
N VAL A 56 11.86 9.91 -11.79
CA VAL A 56 11.26 8.61 -11.48
C VAL A 56 10.86 8.59 -10.00
N GLU A 57 9.62 8.20 -9.75
CA GLU A 57 9.06 8.01 -8.42
C GLU A 57 9.01 6.52 -8.07
N THR A 58 9.09 6.24 -6.77
CA THR A 58 8.84 4.91 -6.23
C THR A 58 7.51 4.92 -5.49
N TRP A 59 6.58 4.08 -5.91
CA TRP A 59 5.28 3.93 -5.26
C TRP A 59 5.21 2.59 -4.56
N CYS A 60 5.23 2.60 -3.24
CA CYS A 60 5.15 1.42 -2.41
C CYS A 60 3.70 0.98 -2.19
N MET A 61 3.45 -0.32 -2.21
CA MET A 61 2.10 -0.88 -2.15
C MET A 61 2.07 -2.36 -1.77
N HIS A 62 0.93 -2.80 -1.25
CA HIS A 62 0.66 -4.18 -0.89
C HIS A 62 0.83 -5.13 -2.08
N GLN A 63 1.19 -6.39 -1.79
CA GLN A 63 1.43 -7.43 -2.80
C GLN A 63 0.31 -7.53 -3.84
N GLN A 64 -0.95 -7.46 -3.41
CA GLN A 64 -2.11 -7.50 -4.31
C GLN A 64 -2.09 -6.41 -5.39
N TRP A 65 -1.58 -5.21 -5.08
CA TRP A 65 -1.47 -4.09 -6.02
C TRP A 65 -0.21 -4.22 -6.88
N ARG A 66 0.89 -4.70 -6.31
CA ARG A 66 2.08 -5.10 -7.10
C ARG A 66 1.72 -6.12 -8.17
N ASP A 67 0.84 -7.07 -7.85
CA ASP A 67 0.38 -8.08 -8.81
C ASP A 67 -0.53 -7.48 -9.90
N VAL A 68 -1.30 -6.44 -9.59
CA VAL A 68 -2.03 -5.67 -10.63
C VAL A 68 -1.05 -5.02 -11.59
N ALA A 69 -0.04 -4.31 -11.07
CA ALA A 69 0.97 -3.65 -11.89
C ALA A 69 1.78 -4.65 -12.74
N ARG A 70 2.20 -5.76 -12.13
CA ARG A 70 2.91 -6.85 -12.82
C ARG A 70 2.09 -7.45 -13.96
N ARG A 71 0.79 -7.67 -13.75
CA ARG A 71 -0.10 -8.16 -14.81
C ARG A 71 -0.24 -7.15 -15.95
N ALA A 72 -0.41 -5.86 -15.62
CA ALA A 72 -0.48 -4.80 -16.61
C ALA A 72 0.81 -4.69 -17.44
N PHE A 73 1.97 -4.66 -16.77
CA PHE A 73 3.27 -4.59 -17.41
C PHE A 73 3.54 -5.78 -18.35
N ARG A 74 3.21 -7.01 -17.91
CA ARG A 74 3.31 -8.22 -18.76
C ARG A 74 2.38 -8.18 -19.97
N ALA A 75 1.27 -7.46 -19.89
CA ALA A 75 0.35 -7.25 -21.00
C ALA A 75 0.76 -6.08 -21.92
N GLY A 76 1.89 -5.42 -21.65
CA GLY A 76 2.34 -4.24 -22.39
C GLY A 76 1.57 -2.96 -22.05
N VAL A 77 0.78 -2.96 -20.96
CA VAL A 77 0.05 -1.79 -20.48
C VAL A 77 0.91 -1.09 -19.43
N THR A 78 1.49 0.06 -19.78
CA THR A 78 2.33 0.86 -18.89
C THR A 78 1.62 2.11 -18.36
N GLU A 79 0.41 2.43 -18.83
CA GLU A 79 -0.31 3.60 -18.37
C GLU A 79 -0.79 3.47 -16.92
N VAL A 80 -0.51 4.51 -16.14
CA VAL A 80 -0.98 4.68 -14.76
C VAL A 80 -1.62 6.06 -14.64
N ILE A 81 -2.80 6.13 -14.01
CA ILE A 81 -3.49 7.39 -13.74
C ILE A 81 -3.52 7.59 -12.22
N ASP A 82 -2.82 8.60 -11.72
CA ASP A 82 -2.94 9.05 -10.33
C ASP A 82 -4.18 9.92 -10.18
N HIS A 83 -5.03 9.59 -9.21
CA HIS A 83 -6.23 10.33 -8.86
C HIS A 83 -6.01 11.24 -7.64
N THR A 84 -4.76 11.44 -7.25
CA THR A 84 -4.31 12.05 -6.00
C THR A 84 -4.76 11.25 -4.77
N HIS A 85 -4.41 11.71 -3.56
CA HIS A 85 -4.81 11.06 -2.30
C HIS A 85 -4.43 9.57 -2.20
N SER A 86 -3.25 9.22 -2.74
CA SER A 86 -2.72 7.85 -2.67
C SER A 86 -3.61 6.80 -3.37
N LEU A 87 -4.37 7.23 -4.38
CA LEU A 87 -5.21 6.39 -5.22
C LEU A 87 -4.74 6.50 -6.67
N ALA A 88 -4.43 5.38 -7.29
CA ALA A 88 -4.16 5.33 -8.72
C ALA A 88 -5.04 4.28 -9.41
N THR A 89 -5.08 4.32 -10.74
CA THR A 89 -5.66 3.27 -11.57
C THR A 89 -4.60 2.72 -12.50
N ILE A 90 -4.46 1.39 -12.52
CA ILE A 90 -3.57 0.66 -13.42
C ILE A 90 -4.43 -0.33 -14.20
N ASN A 91 -4.46 -0.19 -15.53
CA ASN A 91 -5.29 -1.03 -16.41
C ASN A 91 -6.75 -1.15 -15.92
N GLY A 92 -7.37 0.00 -15.59
CA GLY A 92 -8.75 0.08 -15.07
C GLY A 92 -8.96 -0.44 -13.64
N THR A 93 -7.92 -0.92 -12.96
CA THR A 93 -8.00 -1.40 -11.58
C THR A 93 -7.49 -0.33 -10.62
N ALA A 94 -8.34 0.07 -9.66
CA ALA A 94 -7.94 0.97 -8.59
C ALA A 94 -6.90 0.30 -7.68
N VAL A 95 -5.86 1.04 -7.33
CA VAL A 95 -4.78 0.61 -6.44
C VAL A 95 -4.48 1.69 -5.41
N SER A 96 -4.05 1.27 -4.21
CA SER A 96 -3.56 2.18 -3.17
C SER A 96 -2.05 2.18 -3.20
N TYR A 97 -1.43 3.35 -3.15
CA TYR A 97 0.02 3.49 -3.13
C TYR A 97 0.46 4.51 -2.06
N THR A 98 1.72 4.48 -1.69
CA THR A 98 2.32 5.51 -0.83
C THR A 98 3.78 5.72 -1.21
N THR A 99 4.40 6.78 -0.70
CA THR A 99 5.83 7.02 -0.91
C THR A 99 6.66 6.14 0.03
N PRO A 100 7.94 5.87 -0.26
CA PRO A 100 8.77 5.01 0.58
C PRO A 100 8.87 5.49 2.04
N GLU A 101 8.83 6.80 2.29
CA GLU A 101 8.91 7.39 3.63
C GLU A 101 7.69 7.03 4.51
N HIS A 102 6.57 6.69 3.88
CA HIS A 102 5.31 6.34 4.54
C HIS A 102 4.97 4.85 4.45
N TRP A 103 5.79 4.07 3.74
CA TRP A 103 5.59 2.63 3.60
C TRP A 103 5.86 1.88 4.90
N ARG A 104 5.02 0.89 5.18
CA ARG A 104 5.23 -0.12 6.23
C ARG A 104 4.72 -1.46 5.72
N GLU A 105 5.52 -2.52 5.88
CA GLU A 105 5.04 -3.86 5.54
C GLU A 105 3.90 -4.27 6.51
N CYS A 106 2.89 -5.02 6.03
CA CYS A 106 1.90 -5.60 6.96
C CYS A 106 2.67 -6.58 7.88
N PRO A 107 2.49 -6.50 9.21
CA PRO A 107 3.15 -7.43 10.11
C PRO A 107 2.70 -8.87 9.82
N PRO A 108 3.58 -9.86 9.95
CA PRO A 108 3.24 -11.26 9.73
C PRO A 108 2.17 -11.73 10.73
N PRO A 109 1.35 -12.73 10.39
CA PRO A 109 0.30 -13.24 11.29
C PRO A 109 0.80 -13.59 12.70
N GLY A 110 2.04 -14.10 12.82
CA GLY A 110 2.65 -14.42 14.11
C GLY A 110 2.82 -13.23 15.06
N GLU A 111 3.00 -12.01 14.53
CA GLU A 111 3.06 -10.77 15.31
C GLU A 111 1.68 -10.24 15.72
N LEU A 112 0.61 -10.78 15.13
CA LEU A 112 -0.78 -10.45 15.46
C LEU A 112 -1.33 -11.29 16.61
N THR A 113 -0.62 -12.34 17.00
CA THR A 113 -1.01 -13.25 18.09
C THR A 113 -1.39 -12.58 19.42
N PRO A 114 -0.84 -11.41 19.83
CA PRO A 114 -1.32 -10.72 21.04
C PRO A 114 -2.71 -10.09 20.84
N TRP A 115 -3.04 -9.65 19.63
CA TRP A 115 -4.28 -8.95 19.28
C TRP A 115 -5.42 -9.94 18.95
N GLU A 116 -5.09 -11.16 18.56
CA GLU A 116 -6.05 -12.27 18.34
C GLU A 116 -6.65 -12.79 19.66
N ARG A 117 -6.06 -12.48 20.82
CA ARG A 117 -6.59 -12.87 22.15
C ARG A 117 -7.78 -12.02 22.62
N GLY A 118 -8.18 -11.02 21.84
CA GLY A 118 -9.24 -10.08 22.21
C GLY A 118 -8.71 -8.88 23.00
N PHE A 119 -9.36 -8.54 24.12
CA PHE A 119 -8.91 -7.43 24.96
C PHE A 119 -7.69 -7.83 25.79
N LEU A 120 -6.58 -7.10 25.63
CA LEU A 120 -5.44 -7.19 26.54
C LEU A 120 -5.75 -6.46 27.84
N THR A 121 -5.40 -7.07 28.96
CA THR A 121 -5.34 -6.37 30.25
C THR A 121 -4.19 -5.35 30.25
N ARG A 122 -4.28 -4.37 31.15
CA ARG A 122 -3.25 -3.33 31.30
C ARG A 122 -1.86 -3.90 31.64
N ALA A 123 -1.82 -5.02 32.37
CA ALA A 123 -0.59 -5.71 32.73
C ALA A 123 0.05 -6.40 31.52
N GLU A 124 -0.75 -7.02 30.65
CA GLU A 124 -0.27 -7.66 29.42
C GLU A 124 0.27 -6.63 28.43
N LEU A 125 -0.40 -5.48 28.27
CA LEU A 125 0.10 -4.37 27.46
C LEU A 125 1.45 -3.85 27.99
N ALA A 126 1.56 -3.66 29.31
CA ALA A 126 2.81 -3.19 29.93
C ALA A 126 3.96 -4.20 29.81
N ALA A 127 3.67 -5.51 29.82
CA ALA A 127 4.67 -6.54 29.57
C ALA A 127 5.14 -6.53 28.10
N TYR A 128 4.20 -6.43 27.15
CA TYR A 128 4.51 -6.37 25.72
C TYR A 128 5.38 -5.17 25.35
N LEU A 129 5.03 -3.96 25.83
CA LEU A 129 5.79 -2.75 25.53
C LEU A 129 7.21 -2.80 26.14
N ARG A 130 7.38 -3.41 27.32
CA ARG A 130 8.70 -3.62 27.92
C ARG A 130 9.55 -4.60 27.10
N ALA A 131 8.97 -5.70 26.63
CA ALA A 131 9.67 -6.66 25.78
C ALA A 131 10.10 -6.05 24.45
N ARG A 132 9.25 -5.22 23.82
CA ARG A 132 9.57 -4.55 22.56
C ARG A 132 10.71 -3.54 22.72
N ASN A 133 10.65 -2.69 23.76
CA ASN A 133 11.69 -1.71 24.02
C ASN A 133 13.02 -2.33 24.46
N ALA A 134 13.01 -3.57 24.98
CA ALA A 134 14.22 -4.31 25.29
C ALA A 134 14.87 -4.98 24.06
N GLY A 135 14.09 -5.20 22.99
CA GLY A 135 14.57 -5.78 21.73
C GLY A 135 15.21 -4.78 20.76
N ASP A 136 14.87 -3.48 20.86
CA ASP A 136 15.44 -2.39 20.03
C ASP A 136 16.86 -1.96 20.45
N GLY A 137 17.54 -2.75 21.31
CA GLY A 137 18.84 -2.45 21.88
C GLY A 137 19.96 -3.45 21.54
N SER A 138 19.84 -4.23 20.46
CA SER A 138 20.85 -5.19 20.00
C SER A 138 21.23 -4.96 18.54
#